data_AF-A0A2S9JRY3-F1
#
_entry.id   AF-A0A2S9JRY3-F1
#
_cell.length_a   1.000
_cell.length_b   1.000
_cell.length_c   1.000
_cell.angle_alpha   90.00
_cell.angle_beta   90.00
_cell.angle_gamma   90.00
#
_symmetry.space_group_name_H-M   'P 1'
#
loop_
_entity.id
_entity.type
_entity.pdbx_description
1 polymer ?
#
loop_
_entity_poly.entity_id
_entity_poly.type
_entity_poly.pdbx_seq_one_letter_code
_entity_poly.pdbx_strand_id
1 'polypeptide(L)'
;MIYRNNKGPVYDKKVAKHRTAERICKFLNSLSILCAAGLVFFPSSYPLAVAVNIAIPLICIAVLKLYSKYVRIDAERHLVKPTIYYAMLYVSLSLTLTSFKLFNILEYFLLWLLVFGFTLLILCFLFFNNIEYKFQPFKVYLKTATSYVFLIGYAYGTITSLNAVLDDSTPQVYYSTILKKHLGGRRGSPSFLLGPWGPKKNKNTIYVSSKFFRDHQVKDHVVILIFNGKFGIPWYTINEL
;
A
#
# COMPACT_ATOMS: atom_id res chain seq x y z
N MET A 1 57.18 -6.41 9.82
CA MET A 1 56.66 -7.35 8.78
C MET A 1 55.22 -6.94 8.47
N ILE A 2 55.02 -6.10 7.44
CA ILE A 2 53.70 -5.55 7.10
C ILE A 2 53.02 -6.56 6.17
N TYR A 3 52.01 -7.28 6.66
CA TYR A 3 51.13 -8.11 5.83
C TYR A 3 50.30 -7.21 4.91
N ARG A 4 50.86 -6.86 3.74
CA ARG A 4 50.08 -6.33 2.61
C ARG A 4 49.19 -7.47 2.12
N ASN A 5 47.95 -7.50 2.62
CA ASN A 5 46.95 -8.47 2.20
C ASN A 5 46.54 -8.12 0.75
N ASN A 6 47.24 -8.71 -0.21
CA ASN A 6 47.09 -8.46 -1.64
C ASN A 6 45.84 -9.18 -2.16
N LYS A 7 44.66 -8.75 -1.69
CA LYS A 7 43.38 -9.29 -2.15
C LYS A 7 43.10 -8.72 -3.53
N GLY A 8 43.39 -9.49 -4.58
CA GLY A 8 43.35 -9.06 -5.98
C GLY A 8 41.97 -8.62 -6.53
N PRO A 9 41.84 -8.39 -7.85
CA PRO A 9 40.72 -7.68 -8.49
C PRO A 9 39.32 -8.29 -8.27
N VAL A 10 39.24 -9.57 -7.88
CA VAL A 10 37.97 -10.24 -7.52
C VAL A 10 37.43 -9.76 -6.17
N TYR A 11 38.31 -9.45 -5.22
CA TYR A 11 37.93 -8.90 -3.92
C TYR A 11 37.37 -7.48 -4.06
N ASP A 12 38.04 -6.64 -4.84
CA ASP A 12 37.59 -5.27 -5.12
C ASP A 12 36.23 -5.24 -5.82
N LYS A 13 35.98 -6.15 -6.78
CA LYS A 13 34.67 -6.26 -7.44
C LYS A 13 33.53 -6.65 -6.48
N LYS A 14 33.78 -7.52 -5.50
CA LYS A 14 32.77 -7.91 -4.49
C LYS A 14 32.48 -6.76 -3.53
N VAL A 15 33.51 -6.06 -3.06
CA VAL A 15 33.37 -4.89 -2.18
C VAL A 15 32.63 -3.76 -2.91
N ALA A 16 32.95 -3.50 -4.18
CA ALA A 16 32.25 -2.51 -4.99
C ALA A 16 30.76 -2.85 -5.15
N LYS A 17 30.41 -4.09 -5.51
CA LYS A 17 29.00 -4.51 -5.62
C LYS A 17 28.23 -4.39 -4.31
N HIS A 18 28.85 -4.72 -3.18
CA HIS A 18 28.24 -4.53 -1.85
C HIS A 18 27.95 -3.06 -1.57
N ARG A 19 28.94 -2.17 -1.81
CA ARG A 19 28.76 -0.71 -1.62
C ARG A 19 27.67 -0.14 -2.51
N THR A 20 27.58 -0.60 -3.77
CA THR A 20 26.50 -0.19 -4.68
C THR A 20 25.14 -0.63 -4.16
N ALA A 21 24.99 -1.89 -3.75
CA ALA A 21 23.76 -2.41 -3.15
C ALA A 21 23.35 -1.60 -1.91
N GLU A 22 24.32 -1.27 -1.04
CA GLU A 22 24.08 -0.48 0.16
C GLU A 22 23.57 0.92 -0.15
N ARG A 23 24.18 1.61 -1.14
CA ARG A 23 23.72 2.94 -1.58
C ARG A 23 22.30 2.88 -2.15
N ILE A 24 22.00 1.87 -2.97
CA ILE A 24 20.66 1.69 -3.55
C ILE A 24 19.62 1.46 -2.45
N CYS A 25 19.89 0.57 -1.48
CA CYS A 25 18.95 0.32 -0.39
C CYS A 25 18.72 1.55 0.48
N LYS A 26 19.78 2.30 0.82
CA LYS A 26 19.67 3.56 1.58
C LYS A 26 18.83 4.57 0.82
N PHE A 27 19.10 4.75 -0.47
CA PHE A 27 18.33 5.64 -1.34
C PHE A 27 16.86 5.25 -1.40
N LEU A 28 16.54 3.97 -1.65
CA LEU A 28 15.15 3.49 -1.72
C LEU A 28 14.41 3.63 -0.39
N ASN A 29 15.06 3.32 0.74
CA ASN A 29 14.46 3.49 2.06
C ASN A 29 14.17 4.97 2.35
N SER A 30 15.09 5.88 2.04
CA SER A 30 14.85 7.33 2.21
C SER A 30 13.76 7.84 1.26
N LEU A 31 13.82 7.45 -0.01
CA LEU A 31 12.83 7.82 -1.03
C LEU A 31 11.43 7.33 -0.67
N SER A 32 11.30 6.10 -0.18
CA SER A 32 10.00 5.54 0.24
C SER A 32 9.30 6.35 1.31
N ILE A 33 10.05 6.95 2.25
CA ILE A 33 9.47 7.75 3.34
C ILE A 33 8.91 9.04 2.75
N LEU A 34 9.65 9.68 1.85
CA LEU A 34 9.20 10.89 1.16
C LEU A 34 7.98 10.61 0.29
N CYS A 35 7.97 9.53 -0.49
CA CYS A 35 6.83 9.16 -1.33
C CYS A 35 5.60 8.73 -0.51
N ALA A 36 5.81 8.02 0.59
CA ALA A 36 4.74 7.61 1.50
C ALA A 36 4.11 8.82 2.21
N ALA A 37 4.93 9.75 2.71
CA ALA A 37 4.46 11.00 3.29
C ALA A 37 3.75 11.87 2.23
N GLY A 38 4.33 11.95 1.03
CA GLY A 38 3.75 12.64 -0.12
C GLY A 38 2.31 12.19 -0.40
N LEU A 39 2.10 10.88 -0.50
CA LEU A 39 0.79 10.30 -0.77
C LEU A 39 -0.23 10.57 0.35
N VAL A 40 0.19 10.50 1.61
CA VAL A 40 -0.72 10.65 2.76
C VAL A 40 -1.10 12.11 3.04
N PHE A 41 -0.17 13.04 2.83
CA PHE A 41 -0.34 14.45 3.20
C PHE A 41 -0.67 15.38 2.02
N PHE A 42 -0.38 14.99 0.78
CA PHE A 42 -0.63 15.82 -0.41
C PHE A 42 -1.52 15.11 -1.44
N PRO A 43 -2.85 15.10 -1.24
CA PRO A 43 -3.79 14.44 -2.16
C PRO A 43 -3.91 15.10 -3.54
N SER A 44 -3.32 16.28 -3.76
CA SER A 44 -3.52 17.11 -4.96
C SER A 44 -2.99 16.50 -6.26
N SER A 45 -2.01 15.58 -6.21
CA SER A 45 -1.45 14.88 -7.37
C SER A 45 -1.61 13.36 -7.24
N TYR A 46 -2.85 12.94 -6.97
CA TYR A 46 -3.17 11.59 -6.54
C TYR A 46 -2.70 10.48 -7.51
N PRO A 47 -2.95 10.53 -8.84
CA PRO A 47 -2.59 9.43 -9.74
C PRO A 47 -1.07 9.17 -9.81
N LEU A 48 -0.27 10.24 -9.90
CA LEU A 48 1.19 10.13 -9.97
C LEU A 48 1.77 9.60 -8.65
N ALA A 49 1.28 10.11 -7.51
CA ALA A 49 1.74 9.69 -6.19
C ALA A 49 1.43 8.20 -5.94
N VAL A 50 0.23 7.74 -6.34
CA VAL A 50 -0.15 6.33 -6.32
C VAL A 50 0.78 5.50 -7.21
N ALA A 51 0.99 5.91 -8.47
CA ALA A 51 1.83 5.17 -9.40
C ALA A 51 3.28 5.00 -8.89
N VAL A 52 3.87 6.05 -8.31
CA VAL A 52 5.22 6.00 -7.71
C VAL A 52 5.26 5.05 -6.52
N ASN A 53 4.28 5.10 -5.62
CA ASN A 53 4.22 4.19 -4.46
C ASN A 53 3.99 2.73 -4.88
N ILE A 54 3.29 2.47 -5.99
CA ILE A 54 3.16 1.13 -6.58
C ILE A 54 4.48 0.67 -7.21
N ALA A 55 5.21 1.56 -7.87
CA ALA A 55 6.46 1.20 -8.54
C ALA A 55 7.59 0.81 -7.55
N ILE A 56 7.67 1.47 -6.39
CA ILE A 56 8.77 1.28 -5.43
C ILE A 56 8.93 -0.18 -4.97
N PRO A 57 7.88 -0.92 -4.53
CA PRO A 57 8.02 -2.32 -4.14
C PRO A 57 8.46 -3.22 -5.28
N LEU A 58 7.99 -2.97 -6.51
CA LEU A 58 8.41 -3.72 -7.70
C LEU A 58 9.90 -3.50 -8.00
N ILE A 59 10.36 -2.25 -7.89
CA ILE A 59 11.79 -1.91 -8.01
C ILE A 59 12.61 -2.58 -6.90
N CYS A 60 12.12 -2.58 -5.65
CA CYS A 60 12.77 -3.25 -4.53
C CYS A 60 12.94 -4.76 -4.80
N ILE A 61 11.89 -5.40 -5.32
CA ILE A 61 11.94 -6.82 -5.72
C ILE A 61 12.96 -7.06 -6.83
N ALA A 62 13.02 -6.17 -7.84
CA ALA A 62 14.02 -6.27 -8.91
C ALA A 62 15.45 -6.12 -8.36
N VAL A 63 15.69 -5.14 -7.48
CA VAL A 63 16.98 -4.94 -6.80
C VAL A 63 17.36 -6.18 -5.99
N LEU A 64 16.42 -6.78 -5.25
CA LEU A 64 16.66 -8.01 -4.51
C LEU A 64 17.13 -9.14 -5.43
N LYS A 65 16.51 -9.30 -6.60
CA LYS A 65 16.91 -10.36 -7.55
C LYS A 65 18.30 -10.09 -8.15
N LEU A 66 18.58 -8.85 -8.54
CA LEU A 66 19.87 -8.47 -9.13
C LEU A 66 21.03 -8.54 -8.13
N TYR A 67 20.75 -8.26 -6.86
CA TYR A 67 21.75 -8.18 -5.79
C TYR A 67 21.51 -9.20 -4.66
N SER A 68 20.90 -10.35 -4.95
CA SER A 68 20.46 -11.36 -3.95
C SER A 68 21.53 -11.83 -2.96
N LYS A 69 22.82 -11.76 -3.34
CA LYS A 69 23.94 -12.09 -2.44
C LYS A 69 24.29 -10.96 -1.45
N TYR A 70 23.90 -9.73 -1.76
CA TYR A 70 24.32 -8.50 -1.07
C TYR A 70 23.15 -7.77 -0.39
N VAL A 71 21.92 -7.97 -0.83
CA VAL A 71 20.71 -7.34 -0.30
C VAL A 71 19.86 -8.38 0.40
N ARG A 72 19.28 -8.00 1.54
CA ARG A 72 18.26 -8.79 2.24
C ARG A 72 16.91 -8.12 2.20
N ILE A 73 15.89 -8.92 2.46
CA ILE A 73 14.50 -8.48 2.48
C ILE A 73 13.90 -8.50 3.90
N ASP A 74 14.62 -9.01 4.91
CA ASP A 74 14.17 -9.01 6.31
C ASP A 74 14.56 -7.73 7.09
N ALA A 75 14.01 -7.61 8.31
CA ALA A 75 14.28 -6.52 9.25
C ALA A 75 15.36 -6.86 10.31
N GLU A 76 16.04 -8.01 10.22
CA GLU A 76 16.92 -8.52 11.29
C GLU A 76 18.19 -7.66 11.48
N ARG A 77 18.27 -6.87 12.54
CA ARG A 77 19.31 -5.83 12.68
C ARG A 77 20.76 -6.33 12.80
N HIS A 78 20.96 -7.61 13.08
CA HIS A 78 22.28 -8.21 13.36
C HIS A 78 23.06 -8.64 12.10
N LEU A 79 22.45 -8.54 10.92
CA LEU A 79 23.09 -8.89 9.66
C LEU A 79 23.76 -7.68 8.99
N VAL A 80 25.00 -7.88 8.52
CA VAL A 80 25.84 -6.87 7.84
C VAL A 80 25.25 -6.38 6.50
N LYS A 81 24.30 -7.11 5.92
CA LYS A 81 23.71 -6.78 4.61
C LYS A 81 22.73 -5.60 4.70
N PRO A 82 22.70 -4.67 3.72
CA PRO A 82 21.64 -3.67 3.58
C PRO A 82 20.27 -4.30 3.28
N THR A 83 19.20 -3.65 3.76
CA THR A 83 17.80 -4.13 3.60
C THR A 83 16.92 -3.18 2.81
N ILE A 84 16.01 -3.74 2.01
CA ILE A 84 14.91 -3.05 1.31
C ILE A 84 13.58 -3.15 2.06
N TYR A 85 13.54 -3.83 3.20
CA TYR A 85 12.33 -4.09 3.98
C TYR A 85 11.55 -2.82 4.29
N TYR A 86 12.25 -1.77 4.75
CA TYR A 86 11.63 -0.51 5.14
C TYR A 86 11.03 0.23 3.94
N ALA A 87 11.70 0.21 2.79
CA ALA A 87 11.17 0.79 1.56
C ALA A 87 9.84 0.18 1.18
N MET A 88 9.75 -1.16 1.22
CA MET A 88 8.51 -1.86 0.93
C MET A 88 7.45 -1.59 2.00
N LEU A 89 7.81 -1.62 3.29
CA LEU A 89 6.87 -1.41 4.38
C LEU A 89 6.19 -0.04 4.34
N TYR A 90 6.95 1.05 4.18
CA TYR A 90 6.41 2.41 4.27
C TYR A 90 5.43 2.73 3.13
N VAL A 91 5.76 2.35 1.89
CA VAL A 91 4.85 2.58 0.75
C VAL A 91 3.64 1.64 0.77
N SER A 92 3.79 0.42 1.30
CA SER A 92 2.65 -0.49 1.48
C SER A 92 1.66 0.07 2.49
N LEU A 93 2.17 0.62 3.59
CA LEU A 93 1.36 1.23 4.63
C LEU A 93 0.68 2.51 4.13
N SER A 94 1.39 3.37 3.41
CA SER A 94 0.80 4.60 2.85
C SER A 94 -0.32 4.29 1.85
N LEU A 95 -0.10 3.37 0.91
CA LEU A 95 -1.13 2.93 -0.03
C LEU A 95 -2.37 2.39 0.69
N THR A 96 -2.17 1.51 1.67
CA THR A 96 -3.28 0.93 2.45
C THR A 96 -4.08 2.00 3.19
N LEU A 97 -3.41 2.88 3.92
CA LEU A 97 -4.05 3.95 4.70
C LEU A 97 -4.79 4.93 3.79
N THR A 98 -4.23 5.20 2.62
CA THR A 98 -4.83 6.11 1.64
C THR A 98 -6.07 5.50 1.01
N SER A 99 -6.02 4.22 0.63
CA SER A 99 -7.18 3.50 0.11
C SER A 99 -8.33 3.45 1.10
N PHE A 100 -8.08 3.22 2.39
CA PHE A 100 -9.13 3.26 3.41
C PHE A 100 -9.76 4.64 3.62
N LYS A 101 -9.02 5.72 3.34
CA LYS A 101 -9.52 7.08 3.51
C LYS A 101 -10.35 7.55 2.31
N LEU A 102 -9.94 7.19 1.10
CA LEU A 102 -10.49 7.76 -0.13
C LEU A 102 -11.53 6.88 -0.80
N PHE A 103 -11.44 5.55 -0.63
CA PHE A 103 -12.28 4.63 -1.39
C PHE A 103 -13.13 3.77 -0.47
N ASN A 104 -14.45 3.91 -0.60
CA ASN A 104 -15.38 3.03 0.08
C ASN A 104 -15.84 1.93 -0.87
N ILE A 105 -15.27 0.73 -0.69
CA ILE A 105 -15.62 -0.44 -1.50
C ILE A 105 -17.00 -0.98 -1.10
N LEU A 106 -17.85 -1.27 -2.09
CA LEU A 106 -19.18 -1.86 -1.89
C LEU A 106 -19.12 -3.38 -1.80
N GLU A 107 -18.34 -4.02 -2.68
CA GLU A 107 -18.23 -5.46 -2.79
C GLU A 107 -16.79 -5.94 -2.60
N TYR A 108 -16.58 -6.79 -1.61
CA TYR A 108 -15.25 -7.21 -1.19
C TYR A 108 -14.79 -8.54 -1.79
N PHE A 109 -15.70 -9.33 -2.38
CA PHE A 109 -15.35 -10.69 -2.84
C PHE A 109 -14.28 -10.67 -3.93
N LEU A 110 -14.54 -9.95 -5.05
CA LEU A 110 -13.59 -9.82 -6.15
C LEU A 110 -12.30 -9.11 -5.72
N LEU A 111 -12.42 -8.10 -4.83
CA LEU A 111 -11.28 -7.41 -4.26
C LEU A 111 -10.35 -8.37 -3.53
N TRP A 112 -10.86 -9.16 -2.59
CA TRP A 112 -10.03 -10.10 -1.83
C TRP A 112 -9.43 -11.20 -2.71
N LEU A 113 -10.17 -11.68 -3.71
CA LEU A 113 -9.65 -12.63 -4.69
C LEU A 113 -8.41 -12.08 -5.40
N LEU A 114 -8.49 -10.84 -5.90
CA LEU A 114 -7.35 -10.18 -6.56
C LEU A 114 -6.22 -9.88 -5.57
N VAL A 115 -6.52 -9.46 -4.34
CA VAL A 115 -5.52 -9.17 -3.31
C VAL A 115 -4.72 -10.41 -2.94
N PHE A 116 -5.38 -11.54 -2.69
CA PHE A 116 -4.70 -12.79 -2.37
C PHE A 116 -3.94 -13.33 -3.58
N GLY A 117 -4.53 -13.29 -4.79
CA GLY A 117 -3.85 -13.70 -6.02
C GLY A 117 -2.58 -12.90 -6.28
N PHE A 118 -2.63 -11.57 -6.16
CA PHE A 118 -1.48 -10.69 -6.37
C PHE A 118 -0.42 -10.84 -5.28
N THR A 119 -0.83 -10.99 -4.02
CA THR A 119 0.09 -11.26 -2.90
C THR A 119 0.83 -12.58 -3.11
N LEU A 120 0.11 -13.64 -3.50
CA LEU A 120 0.69 -14.95 -3.77
C LEU A 120 1.68 -14.87 -4.94
N LEU A 121 1.35 -14.14 -6.01
CA LEU A 121 2.24 -13.90 -7.14
C LEU A 121 3.55 -13.24 -6.69
N ILE A 122 3.48 -12.20 -5.86
CA ILE A 122 4.67 -11.52 -5.33
C ILE A 122 5.50 -12.45 -4.45
N LEU A 123 4.86 -13.21 -3.55
CA LEU A 123 5.57 -14.18 -2.70
C LEU A 123 6.25 -15.28 -3.51
N CYS A 124 5.54 -15.85 -4.50
CA CYS A 124 6.12 -16.81 -5.43
C CYS A 124 7.34 -16.22 -6.13
N PHE A 125 7.24 -14.99 -6.64
CA PHE A 125 8.36 -14.31 -7.28
C PHE A 125 9.52 -14.08 -6.30
N LEU A 126 9.25 -13.66 -5.07
CA LEU A 126 10.26 -13.44 -4.03
C LEU A 126 11.01 -14.73 -3.69
N PHE A 127 10.32 -15.85 -3.49
CA PHE A 127 10.96 -17.12 -3.11
C PHE A 127 11.59 -17.85 -4.29
N PHE A 128 11.10 -17.64 -5.53
CA PHE A 128 11.61 -18.33 -6.70
C PHE A 128 13.11 -18.06 -6.93
N ASN A 129 13.91 -19.12 -7.00
CA ASN A 129 15.36 -19.07 -7.28
C ASN A 129 16.17 -18.19 -6.31
N ASN A 130 15.72 -18.00 -5.06
CA ASN A 130 16.51 -17.30 -4.06
C ASN A 130 17.43 -18.28 -3.30
N ILE A 131 18.74 -18.05 -3.40
CA ILE A 131 19.78 -18.91 -2.82
C ILE A 131 19.62 -19.05 -1.29
N GLU A 132 19.16 -17.99 -0.62
CA GLU A 132 18.98 -17.98 0.85
C GLU A 132 17.90 -18.96 1.35
N TYR A 133 16.93 -19.31 0.50
CA TYR A 133 15.82 -20.19 0.88
C TYR A 133 15.98 -21.63 0.36
N LYS A 134 17.01 -21.90 -0.44
CA LYS A 134 17.24 -23.24 -1.00
C LYS A 134 17.44 -24.25 0.14
N PHE A 135 16.60 -25.29 0.19
CA PHE A 135 16.64 -26.38 1.19
C PHE A 135 16.38 -26.01 2.66
N GLN A 136 15.70 -24.89 2.92
CA GLN A 136 15.29 -24.53 4.29
C GLN A 136 14.05 -25.33 4.76
N PRO A 137 13.88 -25.58 6.08
CA PRO A 137 12.68 -26.23 6.60
C PRO A 137 11.46 -25.31 6.46
N PHE A 138 10.26 -25.90 6.33
CA PHE A 138 9.00 -25.17 6.13
C PHE A 138 8.77 -24.06 7.17
N LYS A 139 9.19 -24.25 8.42
CA LYS A 139 9.10 -23.23 9.48
C LYS A 139 9.82 -21.92 9.15
N VAL A 140 10.95 -21.98 8.42
CA VAL A 140 11.70 -20.80 7.98
C VAL A 140 10.93 -20.05 6.89
N TYR A 141 10.32 -20.78 5.94
CA TYR A 141 9.42 -20.19 4.96
C TYR A 141 8.23 -19.50 5.61
N LEU A 142 7.61 -20.13 6.61
CA LEU A 142 6.47 -19.56 7.32
C LEU A 142 6.86 -18.30 8.12
N LYS A 143 7.95 -18.33 8.90
CA LYS A 143 8.48 -17.16 9.63
C LYS A 143 8.80 -16.00 8.68
N THR A 144 9.31 -16.33 7.50
CA THR A 144 9.65 -15.35 6.48
C THR A 144 8.39 -14.81 5.79
N ALA A 145 7.40 -15.65 5.49
CA ALA A 145 6.13 -15.19 4.92
C ALA A 145 5.36 -14.28 5.89
N THR A 146 5.36 -14.60 7.19
CA THR A 146 4.69 -13.78 8.20
C THR A 146 5.36 -12.42 8.40
N SER A 147 6.68 -12.32 8.21
CA SER A 147 7.36 -11.02 8.22
C SER A 147 6.95 -10.10 7.05
N TYR A 148 6.30 -10.66 6.03
CA TYR A 148 5.77 -9.97 4.85
C TYR A 148 4.25 -9.79 4.84
N VAL A 149 3.59 -9.81 6.01
CA VAL A 149 2.15 -9.52 6.09
C VAL A 149 1.76 -8.17 5.45
N PHE A 150 2.68 -7.20 5.43
CA PHE A 150 2.47 -5.91 4.77
C PHE A 150 2.26 -6.01 3.26
N LEU A 151 2.66 -7.12 2.61
CA LEU A 151 2.39 -7.35 1.18
C LEU A 151 0.89 -7.49 0.88
N ILE A 152 0.10 -7.97 1.85
CA ILE A 152 -1.36 -7.98 1.73
C ILE A 152 -1.86 -6.53 1.68
N GLY A 153 -1.33 -5.67 2.55
CA GLY A 153 -1.63 -4.23 2.54
C GLY A 153 -1.20 -3.56 1.23
N TYR A 154 0.00 -3.87 0.74
CA TYR A 154 0.47 -3.41 -0.57
C TYR A 154 -0.49 -3.80 -1.70
N ALA A 155 -0.88 -5.08 -1.75
CA ALA A 155 -1.80 -5.60 -2.75
C ALA A 155 -3.17 -4.93 -2.65
N TYR A 156 -3.72 -4.81 -1.44
CA TYR A 156 -4.97 -4.10 -1.18
C TYR A 156 -4.91 -2.65 -1.67
N GLY A 157 -3.90 -1.89 -1.23
CA GLY A 157 -3.74 -0.50 -1.60
C GLY A 157 -3.53 -0.29 -3.10
N THR A 158 -2.75 -1.16 -3.73
CA THR A 158 -2.50 -1.15 -5.18
C THR A 158 -3.79 -1.42 -5.96
N ILE A 159 -4.50 -2.52 -5.65
CA ILE A 159 -5.69 -2.92 -6.39
C ILE A 159 -6.81 -1.90 -6.22
N THR A 160 -7.07 -1.45 -5.00
CA THR A 160 -8.11 -0.43 -4.74
C THR A 160 -7.77 0.90 -5.43
N SER A 161 -6.51 1.35 -5.36
CA SER A 161 -6.10 2.61 -5.98
C SER A 161 -6.15 2.54 -7.50
N LEU A 162 -5.65 1.47 -8.12
CA LEU A 162 -5.74 1.29 -9.57
C LEU A 162 -7.20 1.12 -10.02
N ASN A 163 -8.02 0.42 -9.24
CA ASN A 163 -9.44 0.25 -9.53
C ASN A 163 -10.17 1.60 -9.62
N ALA A 164 -9.82 2.56 -8.77
CA ALA A 164 -10.45 3.88 -8.73
C ALA A 164 -9.77 4.91 -9.65
N VAL A 165 -8.44 4.94 -9.71
CA VAL A 165 -7.68 5.92 -10.54
C VAL A 165 -7.87 5.67 -12.03
N LEU A 166 -8.03 4.41 -12.43
CA LEU A 166 -8.25 4.02 -13.83
C LEU A 166 -9.74 3.85 -14.17
N ASP A 167 -10.62 4.28 -13.27
CA ASP A 167 -12.06 4.20 -13.44
C ASP A 167 -12.58 5.35 -14.29
N ASP A 168 -12.94 5.05 -15.54
CA ASP A 168 -13.52 6.02 -16.47
C ASP A 168 -15.06 5.95 -16.49
N SER A 169 -15.69 5.26 -15.53
CA SER A 169 -17.15 5.08 -15.50
C SER A 169 -17.88 6.36 -15.12
N THR A 170 -19.03 6.60 -15.76
CA THR A 170 -19.95 7.67 -15.37
C THR A 170 -20.61 7.30 -14.03
N PRO A 171 -20.50 8.14 -12.99
CA PRO A 171 -21.03 7.79 -11.68
C PRO A 171 -22.56 7.70 -11.68
N GLN A 172 -23.08 6.70 -10.99
CA GLN A 172 -24.50 6.64 -10.63
C GLN A 172 -24.75 7.50 -9.40
N VAL A 173 -25.70 8.41 -9.50
CA VAL A 173 -26.01 9.39 -8.46
C VAL A 173 -27.16 8.90 -7.59
N TYR A 174 -26.93 8.83 -6.29
CA TYR A 174 -27.94 8.54 -5.28
C TYR A 174 -28.01 9.64 -4.26
N TYR A 175 -29.17 9.77 -3.62
CA TYR A 175 -29.40 10.70 -2.53
C TYR A 175 -29.66 9.93 -1.25
N SER A 176 -29.11 10.41 -0.15
CA SER A 176 -29.43 9.91 1.18
C SER A 176 -29.67 11.07 2.13
N THR A 177 -30.41 10.82 3.20
CA THR A 177 -30.69 11.81 4.24
C THR A 177 -29.81 11.57 5.45
N ILE A 178 -29.24 12.64 6.01
CA ILE A 178 -28.50 12.58 7.27
C ILE A 178 -29.50 12.34 8.41
N LEU A 179 -29.46 11.16 9.01
CA LEU A 179 -30.34 10.81 10.12
C LEU A 179 -29.77 11.26 11.48
N LYS A 180 -28.45 11.14 11.65
CA LYS A 180 -27.74 11.58 12.85
C LYS A 180 -26.33 12.03 12.51
N LYS A 181 -25.79 12.94 13.32
CA LYS A 181 -24.40 13.39 13.29
C LYS A 181 -23.68 12.86 14.53
N HIS A 182 -22.49 12.33 14.37
CA HIS A 182 -21.63 11.91 15.46
C HIS A 182 -20.28 12.63 15.34
N LEU A 183 -20.00 13.52 16.28
CA LEU A 183 -18.66 14.02 16.48
C LEU A 183 -17.92 12.91 17.23
N GLY A 184 -16.99 12.23 16.57
CA GLY A 184 -16.12 11.30 17.28
C GLY A 184 -15.47 11.99 18.48
N GLY A 185 -15.14 11.24 19.54
CA GLY A 185 -14.51 11.81 20.74
C GLY A 185 -13.17 12.52 20.45
N ARG A 186 -12.33 12.75 21.46
CA ARG A 186 -11.10 13.58 21.35
C ARG A 186 -10.14 13.24 20.18
N ARG A 187 -10.22 12.06 19.57
CA ARG A 187 -9.47 11.64 18.36
C ARG A 187 -10.34 11.00 17.26
N GLY A 188 -11.66 11.05 17.38
CA GLY A 188 -12.55 10.35 16.46
C GLY A 188 -12.87 11.17 15.22
N SER A 189 -12.87 10.53 14.06
CA SER A 189 -13.30 11.17 12.81
C SER A 189 -14.81 11.49 12.87
N PRO A 190 -15.24 12.68 12.41
CA PRO A 190 -16.66 13.00 12.31
C PRO A 190 -17.38 12.02 11.37
N SER A 191 -18.61 11.65 11.72
CA SER A 191 -19.39 10.71 10.92
C SER A 191 -20.88 11.04 10.88
N PHE A 192 -21.52 10.60 9.81
CA PHE A 192 -22.97 10.67 9.62
C PHE A 192 -23.57 9.27 9.62
N LEU A 193 -24.71 9.13 10.28
CA LEU A 193 -25.61 8.01 10.05
C LEU A 193 -26.56 8.40 8.93
N LEU A 194 -26.45 7.72 7.80
CA LEU A 194 -27.30 7.95 6.64
C LEU A 194 -28.50 7.00 6.62
N GLY A 195 -29.58 7.47 5.98
CA GLY A 195 -30.69 6.61 5.58
C GLY A 195 -30.29 5.63 4.48
N PRO A 196 -31.19 4.72 4.09
CA PRO A 196 -30.98 3.83 2.95
C PRO A 196 -30.69 4.62 1.66
N TRP A 197 -29.83 4.08 0.79
CA TRP A 197 -29.53 4.64 -0.53
C TRP A 197 -29.01 3.54 -1.46
N GLY A 198 -29.35 3.62 -2.75
CA GLY A 198 -28.90 2.69 -3.79
C GLY A 198 -28.81 1.22 -3.33
N PRO A 199 -27.61 0.61 -3.31
CA PRO A 199 -27.38 -0.77 -2.87
C PRO A 199 -27.40 -0.96 -1.33
N LYS A 200 -27.21 0.11 -0.54
CA LYS A 200 -27.27 0.06 0.93
C LYS A 200 -28.71 0.26 1.40
N LYS A 201 -29.45 -0.84 1.60
CA LYS A 201 -30.84 -0.83 2.06
C LYS A 201 -31.02 -0.52 3.55
N ASN A 202 -29.96 -0.65 4.34
CA ASN A 202 -29.94 -0.36 5.77
C ASN A 202 -29.23 0.96 6.06
N LYS A 203 -29.51 1.55 7.22
CA LYS A 203 -28.80 2.73 7.72
C LYS A 203 -27.29 2.42 7.79
N ASN A 204 -26.46 3.34 7.33
CA ASN A 204 -25.02 3.14 7.29
C ASN A 204 -24.27 4.36 7.84
N THR A 205 -23.18 4.10 8.55
CA THR A 205 -22.30 5.16 9.07
C THR A 205 -21.20 5.43 8.05
N ILE A 206 -20.99 6.70 7.75
CA ILE A 206 -19.93 7.19 6.85
C ILE A 206 -19.06 8.20 7.58
N TYR A 207 -17.76 8.15 7.36
CA TYR A 207 -16.82 9.15 7.87
C TYR A 207 -16.68 10.26 6.83
N VAL A 208 -16.67 11.50 7.31
CA VAL A 208 -16.65 12.70 6.45
C VAL A 208 -15.60 13.69 6.93
N SER A 209 -15.21 14.62 6.06
CA SER A 209 -14.31 15.70 6.48
C SER A 209 -14.94 16.58 7.56
N SER A 210 -14.12 17.19 8.41
CA SER A 210 -14.62 18.10 9.46
C SER A 210 -15.31 19.34 8.89
N LYS A 211 -14.94 19.76 7.67
CA LYS A 211 -15.61 20.86 6.96
C LYS A 211 -17.02 20.43 6.56
N PHE A 212 -17.14 19.34 5.80
CA PHE A 212 -18.42 18.80 5.37
C PHE A 212 -19.36 18.50 6.55
N PHE A 213 -18.80 18.01 7.66
CA PHE A 213 -19.54 17.77 8.90
C PHE A 213 -20.17 19.05 9.50
N ARG A 214 -19.46 20.18 9.47
CA ARG A 214 -19.97 21.44 10.02
C ARG A 214 -21.02 22.07 9.13
N ASP A 215 -20.85 21.94 7.83
CA ASP A 215 -21.66 22.63 6.82
C ASP A 215 -23.04 21.97 6.62
N HIS A 216 -23.20 20.68 6.99
CA HIS A 216 -24.46 19.94 6.85
C HIS A 216 -25.14 19.67 8.19
N GLN A 217 -26.47 19.63 8.21
CA GLN A 217 -27.31 19.36 9.37
C GLN A 217 -28.08 18.04 9.23
N VAL A 218 -28.65 17.58 10.36
CA VAL A 218 -29.58 16.45 10.34
C VAL A 218 -30.80 16.81 9.50
N LYS A 219 -31.27 15.86 8.69
CA LYS A 219 -32.29 15.99 7.64
C LYS A 219 -31.80 16.56 6.31
N ASP A 220 -30.56 17.04 6.22
CA ASP A 220 -30.02 17.42 4.91
C ASP A 220 -29.84 16.20 4.01
N HIS A 221 -29.86 16.45 2.71
CA HIS A 221 -29.58 15.47 1.69
C HIS A 221 -28.11 15.51 1.31
N VAL A 222 -27.50 14.33 1.18
CA VAL A 222 -26.14 14.17 0.65
C VAL A 222 -26.19 13.41 -0.65
N VAL A 223 -25.31 13.81 -1.57
CA VAL A 223 -25.15 13.16 -2.86
C VAL A 223 -24.07 12.10 -2.76
N ILE A 224 -24.41 10.89 -3.17
CA ILE A 224 -23.54 9.72 -3.16
C ILE A 224 -23.29 9.30 -4.60
N LEU A 225 -22.02 9.24 -4.97
CA LEU A 225 -21.57 8.85 -6.30
C LEU A 225 -21.05 7.43 -6.23
N ILE A 226 -21.64 6.53 -7.01
CA ILE A 226 -21.20 5.13 -7.14
C ILE A 226 -20.54 4.95 -8.49
N PHE A 227 -19.38 4.30 -8.48
CA PHE A 227 -18.60 3.97 -9.65
C PHE A 227 -18.45 2.45 -9.79
N ASN A 228 -18.24 1.98 -11.02
CA ASN A 228 -18.14 0.54 -11.30
C ASN A 228 -16.76 -0.04 -10.92
N GLY A 229 -15.71 0.77 -10.90
CA GLY A 229 -14.33 0.33 -10.75
C GLY A 229 -13.75 -0.23 -12.04
N LYS A 230 -12.47 0.06 -12.32
CA LYS A 230 -11.76 -0.48 -13.48
C LYS A 230 -11.73 -2.02 -13.52
N PHE A 231 -11.68 -2.65 -12.35
CA PHE A 231 -11.65 -4.10 -12.22
C PHE A 231 -13.03 -4.70 -11.94
N GLY A 232 -14.11 -3.92 -12.11
CA GLY A 232 -15.45 -4.34 -11.73
C GLY A 232 -15.63 -4.49 -10.22
N ILE A 233 -14.90 -3.68 -9.44
CA ILE A 233 -15.06 -3.59 -7.97
C ILE A 233 -15.78 -2.27 -7.69
N PRO A 234 -17.10 -2.30 -7.42
CA PRO A 234 -17.85 -1.08 -7.22
C PRO A 234 -17.40 -0.35 -5.95
N TRP A 235 -17.30 0.96 -6.05
CA TRP A 235 -16.89 1.83 -4.94
C TRP A 235 -17.71 3.11 -4.95
N TYR A 236 -17.77 3.80 -3.82
CA TYR A 236 -18.52 5.05 -3.71
C TYR A 236 -17.74 6.13 -2.98
N THR A 237 -18.10 7.37 -3.30
CA THR A 237 -17.69 8.57 -2.57
C THR A 237 -18.89 9.47 -2.31
N ILE A 238 -18.75 10.35 -1.34
CA ILE A 238 -19.73 11.41 -1.08
C ILE A 238 -19.26 12.65 -1.81
N ASN A 239 -20.18 13.32 -2.48
CA ASN A 239 -19.85 14.60 -3.08
C ASN A 239 -19.73 15.65 -1.96
N GLU A 240 -18.49 15.96 -1.54
CA GLU A 240 -18.20 16.99 -0.54
C GLU A 240 -18.07 18.41 -1.13
N LEU A 241 -18.50 18.61 -2.38
CA LEU A 241 -18.53 19.90 -3.08
C LEU A 241 -19.71 20.78 -2.67
#